data_AF-A0A8C3FYA3-F1
#
_entry.id   AF-A0A8C3FYA3-F1
#
_cell.length_a   1.000
_cell.length_b   1.000
_cell.length_c   1.000
_cell.angle_alpha   90.00
_cell.angle_beta   90.00
_cell.angle_gamma   90.00
#
_symmetry.space_group_name_H-M   'P 1'
#
loop_
_entity.id
_entity.type
_entity.pdbx_description
1 polymer ?
#
loop_
_entity_poly.entity_id
_entity_poly.type
_entity_poly.pdbx_seq_one_letter_code
_entity_poly.pdbx_strand_id
1 'polypeptide(L)'
;MAEVFVYVVYKQNSTCIDFRALSACLGPPVPREGLRGYLIEAVPANACHPIGGPPAASNSSAAFIALISRYDCPLGVKILHAQQAGYQAAIVHNVNSETLVTMVTNVEEIRQKIGIPSVFTGESASKKLRRVMGSEKGIHGRPVRDVCDLHGRVRRRRPAEDPPLFSRLSLRVYRHLASHPAQE
;
A
#
# COMPACT_ATOMS: atom_id res chain seq x y z
N MET A 1 10.13 -20.28 5.68
CA MET A 1 8.98 -19.38 5.40
C MET A 1 9.14 -18.91 3.96
N ALA A 2 8.12 -19.07 3.12
CA ALA A 2 8.21 -18.67 1.71
C ALA A 2 8.09 -17.15 1.56
N GLU A 3 8.95 -16.54 0.75
CA GLU A 3 8.87 -15.12 0.42
C GLU A 3 7.58 -14.84 -0.36
N VAL A 4 6.75 -13.93 0.16
CA VAL A 4 5.53 -13.49 -0.52
C VAL A 4 5.80 -12.14 -1.16
N PHE A 5 5.87 -12.14 -2.48
CA PHE A 5 5.95 -10.91 -3.25
C PHE A 5 4.58 -10.28 -3.40
N VAL A 6 4.57 -8.96 -3.25
CA VAL A 6 3.40 -8.13 -3.42
C VAL A 6 3.72 -7.07 -4.47
N TYR A 7 2.79 -6.81 -5.37
CA TYR A 7 2.90 -5.74 -6.36
C TYR A 7 2.04 -4.58 -5.92
N VAL A 8 2.67 -3.41 -5.83
CA VAL A 8 1.97 -2.15 -5.58
C VAL A 8 1.80 -1.47 -6.92
N VAL A 9 0.58 -1.42 -7.43
CA VAL A 9 0.26 -0.86 -8.75
C VAL A 9 -0.58 0.39 -8.57
N TYR A 10 -0.18 1.49 -9.22
CA TYR A 10 -1.00 2.70 -9.27
C TYR A 10 -1.17 3.19 -10.71
N LYS A 11 -2.29 3.88 -10.96
CA LYS A 11 -2.59 4.53 -12.24
C LYS A 11 -2.31 6.03 -12.14
N GLN A 12 -1.50 6.56 -13.06
CA GLN A 12 -1.30 8.00 -13.25
C GLN A 12 -1.34 8.31 -14.74
N ASN A 13 -2.13 9.32 -15.16
CA ASN A 13 -2.21 9.78 -16.56
C ASN A 13 -2.34 8.64 -17.59
N SER A 14 -3.18 7.63 -17.30
CA SER A 14 -3.37 6.44 -18.15
C SER A 14 -2.13 5.56 -18.31
N THR A 15 -1.15 5.68 -17.42
CA THR A 15 -0.02 4.77 -17.27
C THR A 15 -0.15 4.03 -15.95
N CYS A 16 0.16 2.73 -15.97
CA CYS A 16 0.23 1.89 -14.79
C CYS A 16 1.69 1.70 -14.43
N ILE A 17 2.00 1.85 -13.14
CA ILE A 17 3.36 1.74 -12.63
C ILE A 17 3.31 0.79 -11.45
N ASP A 18 4.19 -0.23 -11.47
CA ASP A 18 4.28 -1.25 -10.43
C ASP A 18 5.66 -1.29 -9.77
N PHE A 19 5.68 -1.73 -8.51
CA PHE A 19 6.90 -2.04 -7.77
C PHE A 19 6.74 -3.30 -6.95
N ARG A 20 7.88 -3.97 -6.73
CA ARG A 20 7.99 -5.11 -5.83
C ARG A 20 7.94 -4.65 -4.37
N ALA A 21 7.22 -5.41 -3.58
CA ALA A 21 7.19 -5.30 -2.13
C ALA A 21 7.19 -6.69 -1.50
N LEU A 22 7.62 -6.78 -0.24
CA LEU A 22 7.49 -7.98 0.58
C LEU A 22 6.32 -7.81 1.55
N SER A 23 5.47 -8.83 1.65
CA SER A 23 4.45 -8.86 2.71
C SER A 23 5.12 -8.96 4.08
N ALA A 24 4.56 -8.28 5.07
CA ALA A 24 4.97 -8.45 6.45
C ALA A 24 4.60 -9.85 6.97
N CYS A 25 5.37 -10.37 7.94
CA CYS A 25 5.04 -11.59 8.68
C CYS A 25 4.24 -11.29 9.96
N LEU A 26 3.57 -10.14 10.00
CA LEU A 26 2.82 -9.60 11.13
C LEU A 26 1.56 -8.94 10.58
N GLY A 27 0.46 -9.06 11.33
CA GLY A 27 -0.87 -8.70 10.83
C GLY A 27 -1.45 -9.67 9.82
N PRO A 28 -2.67 -9.39 9.33
CA PRO A 28 -3.32 -10.19 8.30
C PRO A 28 -2.57 -10.07 6.96
N PRO A 29 -2.64 -11.12 6.10
CA PRO A 29 -2.08 -11.03 4.77
C PRO A 29 -2.84 -10.01 3.92
N VAL A 30 -2.16 -9.47 2.91
CA VAL A 30 -2.83 -8.71 1.85
C VAL A 30 -3.92 -9.60 1.21
N PRO A 31 -5.17 -9.10 1.05
CA PRO A 31 -6.25 -9.84 0.40
C PRO A 31 -5.89 -10.32 -1.01
N ARG A 32 -6.47 -11.43 -1.47
CA ARG A 32 -6.16 -12.02 -2.79
C ARG A 32 -6.66 -11.14 -3.93
N GLU A 33 -7.82 -10.52 -3.74
CA GLU A 33 -8.44 -9.51 -4.57
C GLU A 33 -7.64 -8.19 -4.64
N GLY A 34 -6.71 -8.02 -3.69
CA GLY A 34 -5.88 -6.84 -3.52
C GLY A 34 -6.58 -5.73 -2.73
N LEU A 35 -5.77 -4.88 -2.09
CA LEU A 35 -6.28 -3.74 -1.33
C LEU A 35 -6.26 -2.48 -2.19
N ARG A 36 -7.41 -1.83 -2.34
CA ARG A 36 -7.53 -0.54 -3.03
C ARG A 36 -7.62 0.62 -2.04
N GLY A 37 -6.79 1.64 -2.20
CA GLY A 37 -6.85 2.79 -1.30
C GLY A 37 -6.09 4.03 -1.74
N TYR A 38 -6.21 5.07 -0.91
CA TYR A 38 -5.48 6.33 -0.97
C TYR A 38 -4.21 6.24 -0.13
N LEU A 39 -3.10 6.68 -0.69
CA LEU A 39 -1.81 6.70 0.01
C LEU A 39 -1.58 8.05 0.69
N ILE A 40 -1.19 8.03 1.96
CA ILE A 40 -0.90 9.22 2.76
C ILE A 40 0.45 9.04 3.44
N GLU A 41 1.29 10.07 3.38
CA GLU A 41 2.60 10.03 4.03
C GLU A 41 2.40 10.29 5.53
N ALA A 42 2.93 9.40 6.36
CA ALA A 42 2.83 9.53 7.79
C ALA A 42 3.52 10.81 8.28
N VAL A 43 2.98 11.42 9.34
CA VAL A 43 3.60 12.56 10.01
C VAL A 43 3.59 12.27 11.52
N PRO A 44 4.75 12.05 12.17
CA PRO A 44 6.10 11.98 11.57
C PRO A 44 6.28 10.81 10.58
N ALA A 45 7.15 11.00 9.58
CA ALA A 45 7.36 10.04 8.49
C ALA A 45 7.85 8.66 8.93
N ASN A 46 8.58 8.60 10.05
CA ASN A 46 9.06 7.34 10.62
C ASN A 46 8.01 6.64 11.49
N ALA A 47 6.87 7.28 11.80
CA ALA A 47 5.83 6.76 12.69
C ALA A 47 6.36 6.16 14.01
N CYS A 48 7.47 6.70 14.54
CA CYS A 48 8.00 6.26 15.83
C CYS A 48 7.28 6.88 17.03
N HIS A 49 6.47 7.90 16.76
CA HIS A 49 5.49 8.47 17.67
C HIS A 49 4.09 8.36 17.03
N PRO A 50 3.01 8.54 17.80
CA PRO A 50 1.67 8.61 17.26
C PRO A 50 1.59 9.58 16.07
N ILE A 51 0.93 9.13 15.00
CA ILE A 51 0.79 9.89 13.76
C ILE A 51 -0.64 10.43 13.60
N GLY A 52 -0.79 11.47 12.77
CA GLY A 52 -2.11 11.96 12.38
C GLY A 52 -2.90 10.92 11.58
N GLY A 53 -4.20 10.84 11.85
CA GLY A 53 -5.12 9.98 11.10
C GLY A 53 -5.38 10.47 9.67
N PRO A 54 -5.99 9.63 8.82
CA PRO A 54 -6.39 10.05 7.49
C PRO A 54 -7.44 11.17 7.57
N PRO A 55 -7.60 11.98 6.50
CA PRO A 55 -8.69 12.94 6.39
C PRO A 55 -10.03 12.27 6.67
N ALA A 56 -10.93 12.98 7.36
CA ALA A 56 -12.27 12.50 7.69
C ALA A 56 -12.91 11.89 6.43
N ALA A 57 -13.27 10.61 6.52
CA ALA A 57 -13.71 9.83 5.38
C ALA A 57 -14.92 10.52 4.72
N SER A 58 -14.78 10.92 3.46
CA SER A 58 -15.95 11.00 2.57
C SER A 58 -16.54 9.59 2.47
N ASN A 59 -17.85 9.44 2.25
CA ASN A 59 -18.62 8.18 2.16
C ASN A 59 -18.13 7.15 1.10
N SER A 60 -16.84 6.89 1.01
CA SER A 60 -16.16 6.05 0.03
C SER A 60 -15.64 4.79 0.71
N SER A 61 -15.86 3.64 0.09
CA SER A 61 -15.35 2.33 0.49
C SER A 61 -13.83 2.15 0.32
N ALA A 62 -13.09 3.22 -0.04
CA ALA A 62 -11.66 3.16 -0.28
C ALA A 62 -10.86 3.17 1.03
N ALA A 63 -9.86 2.31 1.13
CA ALA A 63 -8.94 2.28 2.27
C ALA A 63 -7.99 3.49 2.26
N PHE A 64 -7.53 3.92 3.44
CA PHE A 64 -6.39 4.79 3.61
C PHE A 64 -5.17 3.96 4.00
N ILE A 65 -4.08 4.19 3.29
CA ILE A 65 -2.83 3.43 3.36
C ILE A 65 -1.73 4.40 3.81
N ALA A 66 -1.05 4.10 4.90
CA ALA A 66 0.06 4.93 5.39
C ALA A 66 1.36 4.59 4.64
N LEU A 67 2.12 5.60 4.22
CA LEU A 67 3.49 5.48 3.72
C LEU A 67 4.47 5.90 4.84
N ILE A 68 5.34 5.00 5.25
CA ILE A 68 6.19 5.16 6.45
C ILE A 68 7.65 4.85 6.11
N SER A 69 8.61 5.61 6.66
CA SER A 69 10.04 5.35 6.51
C SER A 69 10.57 4.31 7.52
N ARG A 70 11.54 3.49 7.10
CA ARG A 70 12.04 2.31 7.83
C ARG A 70 12.77 2.57 9.15
N TYR A 71 13.50 3.67 9.33
CA TYR A 71 14.49 3.79 10.40
C TYR A 71 13.93 4.31 11.76
N ASP A 72 14.78 4.40 12.78
CA ASP A 72 14.55 4.98 14.12
C ASP A 72 13.76 4.13 15.14
N CYS A 73 12.91 3.19 14.72
CA CYS A 73 12.19 2.30 15.63
C CYS A 73 11.80 0.97 14.97
N PRO A 74 11.42 -0.06 15.75
CA PRO A 74 11.00 -1.36 15.22
C PRO A 74 9.82 -1.26 14.25
N LEU A 75 9.80 -2.11 13.22
CA LEU A 75 8.76 -2.12 12.18
C LEU A 75 7.35 -2.34 12.75
N GLY A 76 7.21 -3.18 13.77
CA GLY A 76 5.93 -3.43 14.43
C GLY A 76 5.33 -2.18 15.09
N VAL A 77 6.18 -1.32 15.70
CA VAL A 77 5.74 -0.07 16.34
C VAL A 77 5.13 0.88 15.31
N LYS A 78 5.77 1.01 14.15
CA LYS A 78 5.31 1.86 13.04
C LYS A 78 3.91 1.48 12.57
N ILE A 79 3.72 0.18 12.37
CA ILE A 79 2.46 -0.37 11.86
C ILE A 79 1.37 -0.24 12.91
N LEU A 80 1.71 -0.43 14.19
CA LEU A 80 0.79 -0.21 15.29
C LEU A 80 0.34 1.25 15.39
N HIS A 81 1.23 2.23 15.27
CA HIS A 81 0.85 3.65 15.26
C HIS A 81 -0.03 4.00 14.06
N ALA A 82 0.24 3.45 12.87
CA ALA A 82 -0.64 3.64 11.72
C ALA A 82 -2.03 3.04 11.95
N GLN A 83 -2.12 1.85 12.52
CA GLN A 83 -3.40 1.26 12.88
C GLN A 83 -4.16 2.11 13.90
N GLN A 84 -3.49 2.58 14.95
CA GLN A 84 -4.09 3.41 16.00
C GLN A 84 -4.59 4.76 15.46
N ALA A 85 -3.91 5.31 14.44
CA ALA A 85 -4.33 6.51 13.73
C ALA A 85 -5.51 6.27 12.76
N GLY A 86 -5.96 5.01 12.60
CA GLY A 86 -7.12 4.68 11.77
C GLY A 86 -6.79 4.43 10.30
N TYR A 87 -5.55 4.09 9.95
CA TYR A 87 -5.23 3.57 8.61
C TYR A 87 -5.64 2.11 8.48
N GLN A 88 -5.96 1.67 7.26
CA GLN A 88 -6.37 0.28 6.96
C GLN A 88 -5.21 -0.57 6.42
N ALA A 89 -4.08 0.03 6.05
CA ALA A 89 -2.85 -0.68 5.69
C ALA A 89 -1.62 0.21 5.82
N ALA A 90 -0.44 -0.40 5.81
CA ALA A 90 0.84 0.32 5.86
C ALA A 90 1.82 -0.16 4.78
N ILE A 91 2.48 0.79 4.14
CA ILE A 91 3.63 0.58 3.27
C ILE A 91 4.83 1.18 3.97
N VAL A 92 5.75 0.33 4.42
CA VAL A 92 7.05 0.77 4.93
C VAL A 92 8.02 0.78 3.77
N HIS A 93 8.75 1.88 3.59
CA HIS A 93 9.76 1.97 2.56
C HIS A 93 11.15 2.11 3.16
N ASN A 94 12.11 1.54 2.45
CA ASN A 94 13.51 1.73 2.75
C ASN A 94 13.96 3.17 2.44
N VAL A 95 15.08 3.59 3.02
CA VAL A 95 15.69 4.91 2.81
C VAL A 95 17.13 4.68 2.37
N ASN A 96 17.52 5.31 1.26
CA ASN A 96 18.82 5.13 0.58
C ASN A 96 19.15 3.67 0.20
N SER A 97 18.14 2.83 -0.04
CA SER A 97 18.35 1.41 -0.38
C SER A 97 17.13 0.81 -1.10
N GLU A 98 17.38 -0.17 -1.97
CA GLU A 98 16.34 -0.97 -2.64
C GLU A 98 16.17 -2.37 -2.01
N THR A 99 17.00 -2.70 -1.03
CA THR A 99 16.97 -4.01 -0.38
C THR A 99 15.65 -4.18 0.36
N LEU A 100 14.88 -5.17 -0.07
CA LEU A 100 13.65 -5.57 0.61
C LEU A 100 14.02 -6.39 1.84
N VAL A 101 13.30 -6.17 2.93
CA VAL A 101 13.47 -6.96 4.15
C VAL A 101 12.14 -7.54 4.60
N THR A 102 12.21 -8.74 5.12
CA THR A 102 11.07 -9.38 5.77
C THR A 102 10.75 -8.63 7.06
N MET A 103 9.54 -8.08 7.13
CA MET A 103 9.11 -7.38 8.34
C MET A 103 8.70 -8.40 9.40
N VAL A 104 9.57 -8.57 10.38
CA VAL A 104 9.34 -9.36 11.58
C VAL A 104 9.42 -8.46 12.81
N THR A 105 8.70 -8.83 13.87
CA THR A 105 8.83 -8.22 15.19
C THR A 105 9.12 -9.32 16.19
N ASN A 106 10.08 -9.09 17.08
CA ASN A 106 10.40 -9.97 18.20
C ASN A 106 9.53 -9.68 19.44
N VAL A 107 8.72 -8.62 19.40
CA VAL A 107 7.79 -8.26 20.47
C VAL A 107 6.44 -8.90 20.17
N GLU A 108 6.16 -10.05 20.79
CA GLU A 108 4.92 -10.82 20.57
C GLU A 108 3.66 -10.01 20.92
N GLU A 109 3.71 -9.17 21.96
CA GLU A 109 2.59 -8.30 22.33
C GLU A 109 2.20 -7.32 21.21
N ILE A 110 3.19 -6.81 20.47
CA ILE A 110 2.95 -5.95 19.31
C ILE A 110 2.43 -6.81 18.16
N ARG A 111 3.03 -7.98 17.94
CA ARG A 111 2.64 -8.88 16.84
C ARG A 111 1.16 -9.25 16.89
N GLN A 112 0.65 -9.55 18.09
CA GLN A 112 -0.75 -9.93 18.32
C GLN A 112 -1.74 -8.77 18.17
N LYS A 113 -1.27 -7.52 18.35
CA LYS A 113 -2.12 -6.32 18.25
C LYS A 113 -2.24 -5.78 16.83
N ILE A 114 -1.36 -6.17 15.91
CA ILE A 114 -1.42 -5.69 14.53
C ILE A 114 -2.52 -6.44 13.78
N GLY A 115 -3.50 -5.69 13.31
CA GLY A 115 -4.69 -6.12 12.57
C GLY A 115 -4.80 -5.51 11.17
N ILE A 116 -3.80 -4.75 10.70
CA ILE A 116 -3.77 -4.21 9.33
C ILE A 116 -2.71 -4.91 8.46
N PRO A 117 -2.99 -5.17 7.17
CA PRO A 117 -1.99 -5.69 6.24
C PRO A 117 -0.89 -4.65 6.03
N SER A 118 0.34 -5.15 5.89
CA SER A 118 1.50 -4.29 5.70
C SER A 118 2.52 -4.88 4.75
N VAL A 119 3.23 -4.01 4.03
CA VAL A 119 4.24 -4.39 3.04
C VAL A 119 5.48 -3.52 3.15
N PHE A 120 6.61 -4.08 2.71
CA PHE A 120 7.90 -3.41 2.68
C PHE A 120 8.38 -3.20 1.25
N THR A 121 8.81 -2.00 0.88
CA THR A 121 9.31 -1.68 -0.48
C THR A 121 10.62 -0.88 -0.46
N GLY A 122 11.25 -0.73 -1.63
CA GLY A 122 12.49 0.02 -1.81
C GLY A 122 12.30 1.53 -1.86
N GLU A 123 13.39 2.28 -1.80
CA GLU A 123 13.37 3.75 -1.85
C GLU A 123 12.80 4.27 -3.18
N SER A 124 13.17 3.68 -4.31
CA SER A 124 12.72 4.09 -5.64
C SER A 124 11.21 4.00 -5.78
N ALA A 125 10.59 2.99 -5.16
CA ALA A 125 9.13 2.88 -5.08
C ALA A 125 8.55 4.05 -4.29
N SER A 126 9.08 4.37 -3.11
CA SER A 126 8.64 5.52 -2.30
C SER A 126 8.78 6.85 -3.04
N LYS A 127 9.91 7.11 -3.70
CA LYS A 127 10.12 8.33 -4.51
C LYS A 127 9.07 8.46 -5.61
N LYS A 128 8.72 7.36 -6.28
CA LYS A 128 7.68 7.35 -7.31
C LYS A 128 6.30 7.58 -6.69
N LEU A 129 5.96 6.92 -5.58
CA LEU A 129 4.70 7.13 -4.85
C LEU A 129 4.53 8.59 -4.40
N ARG A 130 5.56 9.20 -3.79
CA ARG A 130 5.54 10.60 -3.32
C ARG A 130 5.34 11.61 -4.46
N ARG A 131 5.99 11.41 -5.61
CA ARG A 131 5.79 12.29 -6.79
C ARG A 131 4.33 12.34 -7.22
N VAL A 132 3.64 11.21 -7.11
CA VAL A 132 2.25 11.09 -7.52
C VAL A 132 1.33 11.71 -6.48
N MET A 133 1.63 11.53 -5.19
CA MET A 133 0.91 12.20 -4.09
C MET A 133 1.02 13.73 -4.17
N GLY A 134 2.20 14.26 -4.53
CA GLY A 134 2.45 15.70 -4.64
C GLY A 134 1.90 16.37 -5.91
N SER A 135 1.51 15.58 -6.91
CA SER A 135 1.00 16.08 -8.20
C SER A 135 -0.51 16.32 -8.21
N GLU A 136 -1.22 16.11 -7.09
CA GLU A 136 -2.67 16.38 -6.95
C GLU A 136 -3.01 17.87 -6.74
N LYS A 137 -2.28 18.79 -7.39
CA LYS A 137 -2.75 20.17 -7.56
C LYS A 137 -3.60 20.25 -8.83
N GLY A 138 -4.89 19.98 -8.69
CA GLY A 138 -5.92 20.49 -9.60
C GLY A 138 -6.37 19.60 -10.76
N ILE A 139 -6.91 18.40 -10.51
CA ILE A 139 -7.65 17.66 -11.55
C ILE A 139 -9.13 17.60 -11.18
N HIS A 140 -9.93 18.40 -11.89
CA HIS A 140 -11.39 18.34 -11.91
C HIS A 140 -11.80 16.90 -12.27
N GLY A 141 -12.54 16.25 -11.37
CA GLY A 141 -12.73 14.80 -11.35
C GLY A 141 -13.37 14.26 -12.64
N ARG A 142 -12.62 13.47 -13.41
CA ARG A 142 -13.16 12.66 -14.50
C ARG A 142 -13.32 11.22 -14.01
N PRO A 143 -14.41 10.51 -14.39
CA PRO A 143 -14.58 9.10 -14.05
C PRO A 143 -13.39 8.28 -14.55
N VAL A 144 -12.73 7.56 -13.64
CA VAL A 144 -11.62 6.65 -14.00
C VAL A 144 -12.19 5.45 -14.79
N ARG A 145 -12.03 5.48 -16.11
CA ARG A 145 -12.54 4.43 -17.04
C ARG A 145 -11.62 3.22 -17.19
N ASP A 146 -10.34 3.36 -16.82
CA ASP A 146 -9.37 2.26 -16.87
C ASP A 146 -8.73 2.01 -15.51
N VAL A 147 -8.42 0.75 -15.24
CA VAL A 147 -7.77 0.23 -14.03
C VAL A 147 -6.46 -0.45 -14.39
N CYS A 148 -5.56 -0.58 -13.41
CA CYS A 148 -4.36 -1.39 -13.59
C CYS A 148 -4.65 -2.85 -13.18
N ASP A 149 -4.20 -3.78 -14.02
CA ASP A 149 -4.15 -5.20 -13.67
C ASP A 149 -2.87 -5.57 -12.91
N LEU A 150 -2.78 -6.83 -12.50
CA LEU A 150 -1.64 -7.42 -11.78
C LEU A 150 -0.30 -7.31 -12.52
N HIS A 151 -0.34 -7.13 -13.84
CA HIS A 151 0.85 -7.04 -14.70
C HIS A 151 1.19 -5.59 -15.04
N GLY A 152 0.60 -4.62 -14.33
CA GLY A 152 0.78 -3.21 -14.64
C GLY A 152 0.19 -2.82 -16.00
N ARG A 153 -0.79 -3.54 -16.54
CA ARG A 153 -1.45 -3.16 -17.80
C ARG A 153 -2.73 -2.38 -17.54
N VAL A 154 -2.97 -1.38 -18.39
CA VAL A 154 -4.19 -0.58 -18.40
C VAL A 154 -5.32 -1.40 -19.01
N ARG A 155 -6.43 -1.57 -18.27
CA ARG A 155 -7.63 -2.30 -18.71
C ARG A 155 -8.88 -1.46 -18.49
N ARG A 156 -9.83 -1.51 -19.42
CA ARG A 156 -11.13 -0.84 -19.24
C ARG A 156 -11.93 -1.49 -18.10
N ARG A 157 -12.56 -0.67 -17.27
CA ARG A 157 -13.41 -1.12 -16.16
C ARG A 157 -14.66 -1.84 -16.70
N ARG A 158 -15.07 -2.94 -16.07
CA ARG A 158 -16.40 -3.52 -16.31
C ARG A 158 -17.47 -2.66 -15.60
N PRO A 159 -18.67 -2.48 -16.18
CA PRO A 159 -19.69 -1.56 -15.63
C PRO A 159 -20.24 -1.92 -14.24
N ALA A 160 -20.08 -3.16 -13.76
CA ALA A 160 -20.86 -3.70 -12.66
C ALA A 160 -20.24 -3.62 -11.24
N GLU A 161 -19.01 -3.14 -11.06
CA GLU A 161 -18.27 -3.39 -9.80
C GLU A 161 -17.96 -2.20 -8.88
N ASP A 162 -18.40 -0.96 -9.12
CA ASP A 162 -18.01 0.11 -8.19
C ASP A 162 -18.67 1.49 -8.45
N PRO A 163 -18.81 2.34 -7.41
CA PRO A 163 -19.19 3.74 -7.54
C PRO A 163 -18.22 4.57 -8.41
N PRO A 164 -18.64 5.77 -8.88
CA PRO A 164 -17.83 6.63 -9.74
C PRO A 164 -16.56 7.07 -9.01
N LEU A 165 -15.40 6.67 -9.55
CA LEU A 165 -14.11 7.08 -9.02
C LEU A 165 -13.75 8.44 -9.61
N PHE A 166 -13.71 9.47 -8.77
CA PHE A 166 -13.06 10.73 -9.11
C PHE A 166 -11.54 10.55 -9.05
N SER A 167 -10.81 11.29 -9.89
CA SER A 167 -9.36 11.26 -10.07
C SER A 167 -8.62 11.31 -8.72
N ARG A 168 -8.31 10.15 -8.15
CA ARG A 168 -7.56 10.02 -6.91
C ARG A 168 -6.77 8.73 -6.96
N LEU A 169 -5.49 8.82 -6.61
CA LEU A 169 -4.51 7.74 -6.60
C LEU A 169 -5.13 6.40 -6.16
N SER A 170 -5.46 5.52 -7.11
CA SER A 170 -5.96 4.19 -6.81
C SER A 170 -4.75 3.27 -6.66
N LEU A 171 -4.24 3.17 -5.45
CA LEU A 171 -3.19 2.20 -5.12
C LEU A 171 -3.82 0.82 -5.00
N ARG A 172 -3.27 -0.18 -5.68
CA ARG A 172 -3.66 -1.58 -5.52
C ARG A 172 -2.47 -2.39 -5.04
N VAL A 173 -2.66 -3.09 -3.94
CA VAL A 173 -1.64 -3.95 -3.33
C VAL A 173 -2.05 -5.39 -3.57
N TYR A 174 -1.28 -6.13 -4.35
CA TYR A 174 -1.63 -7.46 -4.83
C TYR A 174 -0.65 -8.53 -4.39
N ARG A 175 -1.14 -9.63 -3.84
CA ARG A 175 -0.31 -10.79 -3.52
C ARG A 175 0.04 -11.59 -4.77
N HIS A 176 1.33 -11.92 -4.97
CA HIS A 176 1.74 -12.89 -5.96
C HIS A 176 1.20 -14.27 -5.56
N LEU A 177 0.29 -14.81 -6.37
CA LEU A 177 -0.06 -16.22 -6.34
C LEU A 177 1.03 -16.91 -7.13
N ALA A 178 1.97 -17.59 -6.46
CA ALA A 178 2.77 -18.57 -7.17
C ALA A 178 1.78 -19.55 -7.83
N SER A 179 1.70 -19.53 -9.15
CA SER A 179 1.16 -20.65 -9.89
C SER A 179 1.94 -21.87 -9.44
N HIS A 180 1.29 -22.84 -8.82
CA HIS A 180 1.83 -24.19 -8.84
C HIS A 180 2.17 -24.50 -10.31
N PRO A 181 3.37 -25.00 -10.64
CA PRO A 181 3.51 -25.65 -11.92
C PRO A 181 2.45 -26.75 -11.95
N ALA A 182 1.63 -26.78 -12.99
CA ALA A 182 0.86 -27.98 -13.28
C ALA A 182 1.88 -29.11 -13.35
N GLN A 183 1.81 -30.06 -12.42
CA GLN A 183 2.42 -31.36 -12.63
C GLN A 183 1.68 -31.99 -13.79
N GLU A 184 2.39 -32.21 -14.89
CA GLU A 184 2.12 -33.29 -15.84
C GLU A 184 3.41 -34.11 -15.95
#